data_AF-A0A845CI81-F1
#
_entry.id   AF-A0A845CI81-F1
#
_cell.length_a   1.000
_cell.length_b   1.000
_cell.length_c   1.000
_cell.angle_alpha   90.00
_cell.angle_beta   90.00
_cell.angle_gamma   90.00
#
_symmetry.space_group_name_H-M   'P 1'
#
loop_
_entity.id
_entity.type
_entity.pdbx_description
1 polymer ?
#
loop_
_entity_poly.entity_id
_entity_poly.type
_entity_poly.pdbx_seq_one_letter_code
_entity_poly.pdbx_strand_id
1 'polypeptide(L)'
;MMDHPAIQTEVDNNYEAFQKLLPELIEEHNGRFALMRGEKVVHIFDSVHDAVVFAKEKYDDDLFSVQKITKQAVDLGIFSHAVHVVSV
;
A
#
# COMPACT_ATOMS: atom_id res chain seq x y z
N MET A 1 -3.38 -25.15 -7.11
CA MET A 1 -3.06 -23.71 -7.22
C MET A 1 -3.85 -23.07 -6.09
N MET A 2 -3.22 -22.72 -4.97
CA MET A 2 -3.89 -21.91 -3.95
C MET A 2 -3.55 -20.47 -4.29
N ASP A 3 -4.33 -19.89 -5.21
CA ASP A 3 -4.43 -18.45 -5.32
C ASP A 3 -4.87 -17.94 -3.94
N HIS A 4 -4.24 -16.89 -3.42
CA HIS A 4 -4.62 -16.25 -2.17
C HIS A 4 -5.59 -15.08 -2.48
N PRO A 5 -6.87 -15.32 -2.83
CA PRO A 5 -7.78 -14.28 -3.28
C PRO A 5 -7.96 -13.19 -2.21
N ALA A 6 -7.90 -13.56 -0.93
CA ALA A 6 -8.12 -12.63 0.16
C ALA A 6 -7.06 -11.51 0.23
N ILE A 7 -5.79 -11.81 -0.02
CA ILE A 7 -4.72 -10.80 0.03
C ILE A 7 -4.88 -9.81 -1.13
N GLN A 8 -5.12 -10.33 -2.34
CA GLN A 8 -5.32 -9.49 -3.52
C GLN A 8 -6.55 -8.59 -3.37
N THR A 9 -7.66 -9.13 -2.88
CA THR A 9 -8.87 -8.35 -2.62
C THR A 9 -8.65 -7.24 -1.59
N GLU A 10 -7.94 -7.50 -0.49
CA GLU A 10 -7.64 -6.46 0.50
C GLU A 10 -6.73 -5.36 -0.08
N VAL A 11 -5.74 -5.73 -0.89
CA VAL A 11 -4.86 -4.76 -1.56
C VAL A 11 -5.64 -3.88 -2.53
N ASP A 12 -6.54 -4.47 -3.32
CA ASP A 12 -7.38 -3.76 -4.28
C ASP A 12 -8.34 -2.80 -3.57
N ASN A 13 -9.03 -3.26 -2.52
CA ASN A 13 -9.93 -2.45 -1.69
C ASN A 13 -9.16 -1.28 -1.04
N ASN A 14 -7.98 -1.54 -0.50
CA ASN A 14 -7.11 -0.51 0.09
C ASN A 14 -6.70 0.54 -0.96
N TYR A 15 -6.41 0.11 -2.18
CA TYR A 15 -6.06 1.02 -3.27
C TYR A 15 -7.25 1.89 -3.69
N GLU A 16 -8.44 1.31 -3.86
CA GLU A 16 -9.65 2.06 -4.20
C GLU A 16 -10.00 3.11 -3.13
N ALA A 17 -9.89 2.75 -1.85
CA ALA A 17 -10.10 3.68 -0.75
C ALA A 17 -9.04 4.80 -0.76
N PHE A 18 -7.78 4.46 -1.01
CA PHE A 18 -6.72 5.46 -1.13
C PHE A 18 -6.98 6.43 -2.28
N GLN A 19 -7.41 5.97 -3.45
CA GLN A 19 -7.73 6.85 -4.59
C GLN A 19 -8.84 7.85 -4.26
N LYS A 20 -9.84 7.44 -3.48
CA LYS A 20 -10.92 8.34 -3.01
C LYS A 20 -10.41 9.40 -2.03
N LEU A 21 -9.45 9.04 -1.17
CA LEU A 21 -8.87 9.93 -0.16
C LEU A 21 -7.72 10.80 -0.71
N LEU A 22 -7.11 10.40 -1.84
CA LEU A 22 -5.94 11.05 -2.42
C LEU A 22 -6.12 12.56 -2.67
N PRO A 23 -7.27 13.06 -3.17
CA PRO A 23 -7.47 14.50 -3.39
C PRO A 23 -7.35 15.33 -2.11
N GLU A 24 -7.75 14.79 -0.96
CA GLU A 24 -7.65 15.48 0.34
C GLU A 24 -6.26 15.29 0.94
N LEU A 25 -5.74 14.06 0.92
CA LEU A 25 -4.42 13.73 1.46
C LEU A 25 -3.30 14.51 0.78
N ILE A 26 -3.45 14.79 -0.52
CA ILE A 26 -2.39 15.42 -1.28
C ILE A 26 -2.21 16.91 -1.00
N GLU A 27 -3.21 17.58 -0.45
CA GLU A 27 -3.08 18.99 -0.11
C GLU A 27 -2.13 19.18 1.08
N GLU A 28 -2.15 18.27 2.05
CA GLU A 28 -1.37 18.38 3.29
C GLU A 28 -0.15 17.44 3.34
N HIS A 29 -0.19 16.32 2.63
CA HIS A 29 0.79 15.24 2.78
C HIS A 29 1.48 14.85 1.47
N ASN A 30 1.54 15.77 0.51
CA ASN A 30 2.25 15.53 -0.76
C ASN A 30 3.69 15.04 -0.53
N GLY A 31 4.06 13.96 -1.22
CA GLY A 31 5.38 13.35 -1.14
C GLY A 31 5.55 12.32 -0.02
N ARG A 32 4.61 12.24 0.92
CA ARG A 32 4.59 11.28 2.04
C ARG A 32 3.99 9.94 1.62
N PHE A 33 4.01 8.97 2.52
CA PHE A 33 3.54 7.60 2.32
C PHE A 33 2.39 7.28 3.27
N ALA A 34 1.24 6.90 2.73
CA ALA A 34 0.09 6.41 3.48
C ALA A 34 0.18 4.90 3.66
N LEU A 35 0.05 4.44 4.91
CA LEU A 35 -0.18 3.05 5.24
C LEU A 35 -1.68 2.77 5.25
N MET A 36 -2.14 1.95 4.33
CA MET A 36 -3.52 1.53 4.17
C MET A 36 -3.74 0.15 4.80
N ARG A 37 -4.85 0.01 5.54
CA ARG A 37 -5.34 -1.28 6.03
C ARG A 37 -6.85 -1.23 6.20
N GLY A 38 -7.56 -2.24 5.70
CA GLY A 38 -9.03 -2.31 5.78
C GLY A 38 -9.69 -1.04 5.26
N GLU A 39 -9.29 -0.59 4.07
CA GLU A 39 -9.83 0.58 3.37
C GLU A 39 -9.62 1.92 4.10
N LYS A 40 -8.65 1.99 5.01
CA LYS A 40 -8.38 3.19 5.82
C LYS A 40 -6.91 3.53 5.88
N VAL A 41 -6.62 4.83 5.94
CA VAL A 41 -5.28 5.33 6.28
C VAL A 41 -5.06 5.10 7.77
N VAL A 42 -4.16 4.17 8.10
CA VAL A 42 -3.74 3.89 9.47
C VAL A 42 -2.76 4.97 9.95
N HIS A 43 -1.82 5.33 9.08
CA HIS A 43 -0.77 6.28 9.42
C HIS A 43 -0.13 6.85 8.15
N ILE A 44 0.49 8.02 8.29
CA ILE A 44 1.26 8.67 7.23
C ILE A 44 2.71 8.82 7.70
N PHE A 45 3.65 8.51 6.80
CA PHE A 45 5.08 8.50 7.05
C PHE A 45 5.82 9.34 6.01
N ASP A 46 6.95 9.93 6.40
CA ASP A 46 7.81 10.67 5.48
C ASP A 46 8.72 9.75 4.65
N SER A 47 8.83 8.47 5.04
CA SER A 47 9.68 7.46 4.41
C SER A 47 8.92 6.15 4.20
N VAL A 48 9.13 5.53 3.04
CA VAL A 48 8.61 4.18 2.74
C VAL A 48 9.20 3.13 3.69
N HIS A 49 10.45 3.31 4.12
CA HIS A 49 11.12 2.37 5.01
C HIS A 49 10.40 2.29 6.36
N ASP A 50 10.12 3.44 6.97
CA ASP A 50 9.41 3.52 8.25
C ASP A 50 8.00 2.93 8.15
N ALA A 51 7.29 3.20 7.04
CA ALA A 51 5.96 2.65 6.81
C ALA A 51 5.96 1.11 6.76
N VAL A 52 6.95 0.52 6.06
CA VAL A 52 7.06 -0.93 5.92
C VAL A 52 7.52 -1.59 7.21
N VAL A 53 8.51 -1.02 7.91
CA VAL A 53 8.99 -1.55 9.19
C VAL A 53 7.84 -1.54 10.20
N PHE A 54 7.15 -0.41 10.35
CA PHE A 54 6.01 -0.28 11.25
C PHE A 54 4.88 -1.27 10.90
N ALA A 55 4.56 -1.42 9.62
CA ALA A 55 3.51 -2.33 9.19
C ALA A 55 3.87 -3.79 9.50
N LYS A 56 5.12 -4.20 9.25
CA LYS A 56 5.60 -5.55 9.58
C LYS A 56 5.67 -5.83 11.08
N GLU A 57 6.03 -4.85 11.89
CA GLU A 57 6.03 -5.00 13.35
C GLU A 57 4.62 -5.05 13.94
N LYS A 58 3.65 -4.39 13.29
CA LYS A 58 2.28 -4.29 13.79
C LYS A 58 1.34 -5.35 13.24
N TYR A 59 1.62 -5.86 12.04
CA TYR A 59 0.74 -6.72 11.28
C TYR A 59 1.52 -7.93 10.74
N ASP A 60 1.39 -9.08 11.43
CA ASP A 60 1.99 -10.36 11.03
C ASP A 60 1.32 -11.00 9.80
N ASP A 61 0.15 -10.49 9.39
CA ASP A 61 -0.66 -11.05 8.30
C ASP A 61 -0.37 -10.46 6.92
N ASP A 62 0.54 -9.48 6.82
CA ASP A 62 0.89 -8.77 5.57
C ASP A 62 -0.30 -8.16 4.80
N LEU A 63 -1.51 -8.05 5.41
CA LEU A 63 -2.69 -7.42 4.81
C LEU A 63 -2.63 -5.89 4.97
N PHE A 64 -1.63 -5.27 4.37
CA PHE A 64 -1.48 -3.82 4.34
C PHE A 64 -0.94 -3.34 3.00
N SER A 65 -1.20 -2.08 2.65
CA SER A 65 -0.66 -1.45 1.44
C SER A 65 0.01 -0.14 1.78
N VAL A 66 1.23 0.09 1.31
CA VAL A 66 1.93 1.38 1.45
C VAL A 66 1.86 2.12 0.12
N GLN A 67 1.25 3.30 0.12
CA GLN A 67 1.04 4.10 -1.10
C GLN A 67 1.64 5.48 -0.96
N LYS A 68 2.30 5.97 -2.02
CA LYS A 68 2.85 7.33 -2.04
C LYS A 68 1.77 8.34 -2.38
N ILE A 69 1.65 9.38 -1.56
CA ILE A 69 0.71 10.49 -1.74
C ILE A 69 1.31 11.47 -2.76
N THR A 70 0.96 11.32 -4.04
CA THR A 70 1.47 12.20 -5.11
C THR A 70 0.47 12.36 -6.26
N LYS A 71 0.54 13.50 -6.98
CA LYS A 71 -0.42 13.91 -8.04
C LYS A 71 -0.14 13.18 -9.33
N GLN A 72 1.10 12.73 -9.51
CA GLN A 72 1.34 11.63 -10.41
C GLN A 72 0.68 10.43 -9.74
N ALA A 73 -0.48 10.02 -10.23
CA ALA A 73 -0.79 8.60 -10.26
C ALA A 73 0.42 7.97 -10.92
N VAL A 74 1.42 7.61 -10.10
CA VAL A 74 2.50 6.77 -10.54
C VAL A 74 1.75 5.58 -11.05
N ASP A 75 1.85 5.38 -12.35
CA ASP A 75 1.57 4.17 -13.05
C ASP A 75 2.37 3.08 -12.31
N LEU A 76 1.86 2.63 -11.16
CA LEU A 76 2.35 1.47 -10.43
C LEU A 76 1.88 0.21 -11.16
N GLY A 77 1.73 0.28 -12.49
CA GLY A 77 1.45 -0.82 -13.37
C GLY A 77 2.56 -1.88 -13.38
N ILE A 78 3.69 -1.68 -12.67
CA ILE A 78 4.86 -2.58 -12.75
C ILE A 78 5.54 -2.86 -11.39
N PHE A 79 4.92 -2.58 -10.23
CA PHE A 79 5.41 -3.16 -8.95
C PHE A 79 4.61 -4.37 -8.47
N SER A 80 3.65 -4.84 -9.29
CA SER A 80 3.16 -6.21 -9.28
C SER A 80 4.18 -7.19 -9.87
N HIS A 81 5.47 -7.06 -9.55
CA HIS A 81 6.36 -8.21 -9.63
C HIS A 81 6.15 -8.97 -8.33
N ALA A 82 5.23 -9.94 -8.40
CA ALA A 82 5.36 -11.14 -7.62
C ALA A 82 6.84 -11.54 -7.66
N VAL A 83 7.53 -11.38 -6.53
CA VAL A 83 8.82 -12.05 -6.34
C VAL A 83 8.48 -13.52 -6.16
N HIS A 84 8.20 -14.19 -7.28
CA HIS A 84 8.33 -15.62 -7.36
C HIS A 84 9.83 -15.88 -7.28
N VAL A 85 10.35 -16.11 -6.08
CA VAL A 85 11.60 -16.84 -5.92
C VAL A 85 11.30 -18.24 -6.47
N VAL A 86 11.61 -18.42 -7.75
CA VAL A 86 11.84 -19.75 -8.30
C VAL A 86 13.25 -20.10 -7.83
N SER A 87 13.36 -20.84 -6.73
CA SER A 87 14.61 -21.52 -6.40
C SER A 87 14.88 -22.54 -7.51
N VAL A 88 16.00 -22.36 -8.20
CA VAL A 88 16.63 -23.37 -9.07
C VAL A 88 17.29 -24.44 -8.20
#